data_AF-A0AAD7NSN4-F1
#
_entry.id   AF-A0AAD7NSN4-F1
#
_cell.length_a   1.000
_cell.length_b   1.000
_cell.length_c   1.000
_cell.angle_alpha   90.00
_cell.angle_beta   90.00
_cell.angle_gamma   90.00
#
_symmetry.space_group_name_H-M   'P 1'
#
loop_
_entity.id
_entity.type
_entity.pdbx_description
1 polymer ?
#
loop_
_entity_poly.entity_id
_entity_poly.type
_entity_poly.pdbx_seq_one_letter_code
_entity_poly.pdbx_strand_id
1 'polypeptide(L)'
;MANLIRSAKSGNDWTINEQLAYHIHVEPVPSEAFFHTGAKPSFGHLDHLDQAILTASPNADDTQLSDSTAQYLAYLHLATKATQESLIHDFARETLHLLGFAQRNLILSTHHLIPLTICGEHNRTAQTGVCLLHRLNLILLVLVEGKTLSNTTDPQSQVIAEAIAAFQFNNRRRVDLGQHHLNLWWCLALRCLAHDPLFILSRLRSS
;
A
#
# COMPACT_ATOMS: atom_id res chain seq x y z
N MET A 1 28.04 10.29 -18.46
CA MET A 1 26.85 9.43 -18.39
C MET A 1 27.23 8.22 -17.58
N ALA A 2 26.68 8.06 -16.37
CA ALA A 2 27.02 6.91 -15.53
C ALA A 2 26.39 5.65 -16.11
N ASN A 3 27.16 4.57 -16.25
CA ASN A 3 26.63 3.26 -16.62
C ASN A 3 25.82 2.73 -15.42
N LEU A 4 24.51 2.94 -15.43
CA LEU A 4 23.62 2.38 -14.42
C LEU A 4 23.55 0.86 -14.60
N ILE A 5 24.13 0.12 -13.65
CA ILE A 5 24.13 -1.34 -13.66
C ILE A 5 22.78 -1.83 -13.14
N ARG A 6 22.09 -2.64 -13.95
CA ARG A 6 20.90 -3.38 -13.49
C ARG A 6 21.37 -4.49 -12.54
N SER A 7 20.98 -4.39 -11.28
CA SER A 7 21.31 -5.38 -10.25
C SER A 7 20.04 -5.85 -9.55
N ALA A 8 20.05 -7.11 -9.12
CA ALA A 8 18.95 -7.68 -8.36
C ALA A 8 18.98 -7.14 -6.93
N LYS A 9 17.98 -6.32 -6.58
CA LYS A 9 17.82 -5.75 -5.25
C LYS A 9 16.44 -6.08 -4.69
N SER A 10 16.37 -6.27 -3.38
CA SER A 10 15.09 -6.33 -2.67
C SER A 10 14.40 -4.97 -2.77
N GLY A 11 13.07 -4.93 -2.76
CA GLY A 11 12.30 -3.71 -2.94
C GLY A 11 12.67 -2.61 -1.94
N ASN A 12 13.00 -3.00 -0.70
CA ASN A 12 13.42 -2.08 0.35
C ASN A 12 14.77 -1.38 0.05
N ASP A 13 15.56 -1.93 -0.87
CA ASP A 13 16.86 -1.41 -1.31
C ASP A 13 16.75 -0.62 -2.63
N TRP A 14 15.55 -0.49 -3.21
CA TRP A 14 15.35 0.26 -4.44
C TRP A 14 15.45 1.77 -4.18
N THR A 15 16.10 2.42 -5.13
CA THR A 15 16.33 3.86 -5.21
C THR A 15 16.00 4.35 -6.61
N ILE A 16 16.06 5.66 -6.83
CA ILE A 16 15.85 6.27 -8.14
C ILE A 16 16.74 5.66 -9.24
N ASN A 17 17.90 5.09 -8.88
CA ASN A 17 18.78 4.40 -9.82
C ASN A 17 18.10 3.19 -10.47
N GLU A 18 17.28 2.45 -9.72
CA GLU A 18 16.51 1.33 -10.26
C GLU A 18 15.45 1.84 -11.23
N GLN A 19 14.74 2.93 -10.89
CA GLN A 19 13.77 3.54 -11.81
C GLN A 19 14.44 3.92 -13.14
N LEU A 20 15.61 4.56 -13.08
CA LEU A 20 16.38 4.95 -14.26
C LEU A 20 16.92 3.73 -15.04
N ALA A 21 17.51 2.75 -14.35
CA ALA A 21 18.11 1.58 -14.98
C ALA A 21 17.08 0.68 -15.70
N TYR A 22 15.87 0.60 -15.15
CA TYR A 22 14.76 -0.17 -15.72
C TYR A 22 13.83 0.66 -16.62
N HIS A 23 14.13 1.95 -16.86
CA HIS A 23 13.30 2.88 -17.64
C HIS A 23 11.84 2.94 -17.14
N ILE A 24 11.68 3.01 -15.82
CA ILE A 24 10.36 3.14 -15.18
C ILE A 24 9.98 4.61 -15.18
N HIS A 25 8.77 4.89 -15.68
CA HIS A 25 8.19 6.23 -15.70
C HIS A 25 6.98 6.28 -14.78
N VAL A 26 6.94 7.30 -13.93
CA VAL A 26 5.81 7.58 -13.03
C VAL A 26 5.07 8.79 -13.58
N GLU A 27 3.78 8.61 -13.83
CA GLU A 27 2.90 9.66 -14.31
C GLU A 27 1.90 10.02 -13.18
N PRO A 28 1.85 11.28 -12.73
CA PRO A 28 0.85 11.70 -11.76
C PRO A 28 -0.53 11.65 -12.42
N VAL A 29 -1.47 10.99 -11.74
CA VAL A 29 -2.87 10.91 -12.17
C VAL A 29 -3.72 11.57 -11.09
N PRO A 30 -4.63 12.50 -11.47
CA PRO A 30 -5.57 13.11 -10.52
C PRO A 30 -6.38 12.03 -9.81
N SER A 31 -6.64 12.23 -8.51
CA SER A 31 -7.38 11.26 -7.69
C SER A 31 -8.76 10.96 -8.27
N GLU A 32 -9.39 11.97 -8.86
CA GLU A 32 -10.69 11.86 -9.49
C GLU A 32 -10.61 10.93 -10.70
N ALA A 33 -9.64 11.12 -11.59
CA ALA A 33 -9.44 10.25 -12.74
C ALA A 33 -9.10 8.80 -12.33
N PHE A 34 -8.39 8.63 -11.20
CA PHE A 34 -8.04 7.34 -10.65
C PHE A 34 -9.26 6.55 -10.14
N PHE A 35 -10.12 7.18 -9.34
CA PHE A 35 -11.28 6.52 -8.72
C PHE A 35 -12.52 6.41 -9.62
N HIS A 36 -12.56 7.09 -10.78
CA HIS A 36 -13.72 7.11 -11.69
C HIS A 36 -13.74 6.01 -12.77
N THR A 37 -12.98 4.92 -12.62
CA THR A 37 -13.10 3.75 -13.51
C THR A 37 -14.38 2.95 -13.19
N GLY A 38 -15.52 3.49 -13.63
CA GLY A 38 -16.77 2.75 -13.92
C GLY A 38 -17.64 2.29 -12.74
N ALA A 39 -17.10 2.19 -11.54
CA ALA A 39 -17.89 2.01 -10.32
C ALA A 39 -17.33 2.98 -9.29
N LYS A 40 -18.14 3.94 -8.81
CA LYS A 40 -17.90 4.54 -7.51
C LYS A 40 -17.57 3.36 -6.59
N PRO A 41 -16.40 3.29 -5.93
CA PRO A 41 -16.26 2.35 -4.84
C PRO A 41 -17.43 2.68 -3.93
N SER A 42 -18.41 1.79 -3.90
CA SER A 42 -19.41 1.78 -2.87
C SER A 42 -18.65 1.37 -1.63
N PHE A 43 -17.82 2.29 -1.10
CA PHE A 43 -17.50 2.35 0.31
C PHE A 43 -18.86 2.17 0.95
N GLY A 44 -19.09 1.00 1.54
CA GLY A 44 -20.38 0.67 2.13
C GLY A 44 -20.79 1.88 2.95
N HIS A 45 -21.97 2.42 2.65
CA HIS A 45 -22.48 3.69 3.16
C HIS A 45 -21.85 3.99 4.53
N LEU A 46 -21.02 5.04 4.63
CA LEU A 46 -20.25 5.35 5.84
C LEU A 46 -21.15 5.74 7.03
N ASP A 47 -22.45 5.54 6.92
CA ASP A 47 -23.47 5.71 7.97
C ASP A 47 -23.20 4.86 9.21
N HIS A 48 -22.41 3.79 9.06
CA HIS A 48 -21.98 2.95 10.16
C HIS A 48 -20.79 3.53 10.93
N LEU A 49 -20.13 4.57 10.41
CA LEU A 49 -19.05 5.23 11.12
C LEU A 49 -19.63 6.16 12.19
N ASP A 50 -19.12 6.00 13.41
CA ASP A 50 -19.38 6.92 14.49
C ASP A 50 -18.93 8.34 14.09
N GLN A 51 -19.84 9.30 14.16
CA GLN A 51 -19.57 10.69 13.81
C GLN A 51 -18.41 11.27 14.64
N ALA A 52 -18.21 10.76 15.86
CA ALA A 52 -17.10 11.15 16.71
C ALA A 52 -15.72 10.87 16.08
N ILE A 53 -15.60 9.90 15.17
CA ILE A 53 -14.33 9.66 14.43
C ILE A 53 -13.92 10.89 13.60
N LEU A 54 -14.89 11.64 13.08
CA LEU A 54 -14.65 12.81 12.22
C LEU A 54 -14.53 14.10 13.01
N THR A 55 -15.13 14.17 14.21
CA THR A 55 -15.28 15.43 14.95
C THR A 55 -14.53 15.47 16.28
N ALA A 56 -14.22 14.32 16.88
CA ALA A 56 -13.55 14.27 18.18
C ALA A 56 -12.06 14.60 18.04
N SER A 57 -11.52 15.25 19.07
CA SER A 57 -10.07 15.44 19.19
C SER A 57 -9.42 14.12 19.60
N PRO A 58 -8.35 13.65 18.93
CA PRO A 58 -7.62 12.44 19.33
C PRO A 58 -6.94 12.53 20.70
N ASN A 59 -6.99 13.69 21.36
CA ASN A 59 -6.40 13.95 22.68
C ASN A 59 -7.44 14.14 23.80
N ALA A 60 -8.74 14.05 23.49
CA ALA A 60 -9.78 14.26 24.49
C ALA A 60 -10.04 12.95 25.24
N ASP A 61 -9.88 12.96 26.57
CA ASP A 61 -10.36 11.89 27.45
C ASP A 61 -11.88 12.00 27.58
N ASP A 62 -12.58 11.66 26.51
CA ASP A 62 -14.04 11.71 26.46
C ASP A 62 -14.63 10.34 26.80
N THR A 63 -15.20 10.24 28.00
CA THR A 63 -15.79 9.00 28.54
C THR A 63 -17.07 8.55 27.83
N GLN A 64 -17.58 9.34 26.87
CA GLN A 64 -18.79 9.01 26.10
C GLN A 64 -18.53 8.31 24.77
N LEU A 65 -17.27 8.10 24.38
CA LEU A 65 -16.92 7.43 23.14
C LEU A 65 -17.20 5.92 23.22
N SER A 66 -17.61 5.32 22.10
CA SER A 66 -17.61 3.86 22.00
C SER A 66 -16.18 3.31 22.06
N ASP A 67 -16.01 2.09 22.57
CA ASP A 67 -14.69 1.43 22.68
C ASP A 67 -13.96 1.39 21.32
N SER A 68 -14.68 1.13 20.23
CA SER A 68 -14.12 1.12 18.86
C SER A 68 -13.63 2.49 18.41
N THR A 69 -14.38 3.55 18.72
CA THR A 69 -13.99 4.93 18.37
C THR A 69 -12.79 5.38 19.20
N ALA A 70 -12.80 5.10 20.50
CA ALA A 70 -11.67 5.40 21.39
C ALA A 70 -10.39 4.66 20.94
N GLN A 71 -10.50 3.39 20.57
CA GLN A 71 -9.38 2.59 20.06
C GLN A 71 -8.83 3.16 18.74
N TYR A 72 -9.69 3.53 17.79
CA TYR A 72 -9.27 4.14 16.53
C TYR A 72 -8.54 5.48 16.74
N LEU A 73 -9.08 6.36 17.60
CA LEU A 73 -8.46 7.63 17.94
C LEU A 73 -7.11 7.45 18.65
N ALA A 74 -6.95 6.40 19.45
CA ALA A 74 -5.66 6.05 20.06
C ALA A 74 -4.62 5.67 18.99
N TYR A 75 -4.99 4.87 17.98
CA TYR A 75 -4.08 4.57 16.86
C TYR A 75 -3.73 5.83 16.06
N LEU A 76 -4.70 6.71 15.80
CA LEU A 76 -4.46 7.99 15.14
C LEU A 76 -3.47 8.86 15.96
N HIS A 77 -3.68 8.94 17.28
CA HIS A 77 -2.80 9.67 18.18
C HIS A 77 -1.36 9.12 18.14
N LEU A 78 -1.20 7.81 18.23
CA LEU A 78 0.10 7.15 18.16
C LEU A 78 0.78 7.38 16.80
N ALA A 79 0.03 7.32 15.69
CA ALA A 79 0.56 7.58 14.36
C ALA A 79 0.99 9.04 14.16
N THR A 80 0.23 10.01 14.67
CA THR A 80 0.59 11.45 14.55
C THR A 80 1.85 11.82 15.33
N LYS A 81 2.15 11.09 16.41
CA LYS A 81 3.36 11.25 17.23
C LYS A 81 4.43 10.19 16.95
N ALA A 82 4.23 9.38 15.92
CA ALA A 82 5.05 8.20 15.70
C ALA A 82 6.51 8.59 15.48
N THR A 83 7.40 7.89 16.18
CA THR A 83 8.83 7.81 15.86
C THR A 83 9.17 6.50 15.15
N GLN A 84 8.21 5.57 15.10
CA GLN A 84 8.34 4.24 14.51
C GLN A 84 7.32 4.05 13.38
N GLU A 85 7.79 3.54 12.25
CA GLU A 85 6.98 3.31 11.05
C GLU A 85 5.86 2.29 11.28
N SER A 86 6.08 1.31 12.18
CA SER A 86 5.07 0.31 12.56
C SER A 86 3.77 0.92 13.07
N LEU A 87 3.84 2.05 13.80
CA LEU A 87 2.64 2.74 14.31
C LEU A 87 1.80 3.34 13.18
N ILE A 88 2.44 3.78 12.10
CA ILE A 88 1.76 4.28 10.90
C ILE A 88 1.08 3.11 10.18
N HIS A 89 1.75 1.97 10.08
CA HIS A 89 1.20 0.75 9.48
C HIS A 89 0.02 0.19 10.29
N ASP A 90 0.08 0.23 11.62
CA ASP A 90 -1.01 -0.18 12.50
C ASP A 90 -2.23 0.73 12.36
N PHE A 91 -2.02 2.05 12.32
CA PHE A 91 -3.10 3.00 12.06
C PHE A 91 -3.72 2.83 10.67
N ALA A 92 -2.91 2.63 9.63
CA ALA A 92 -3.38 2.36 8.28
C ALA A 92 -4.21 1.07 8.21
N ARG A 93 -3.76 0.01 8.88
CA ARG A 93 -4.51 -1.24 9.03
C ARG A 93 -5.86 -0.99 9.70
N GLU A 94 -5.89 -0.25 10.81
CA GLU A 94 -7.15 0.00 11.53
C GLU A 94 -8.11 0.86 10.70
N THR A 95 -7.57 1.82 9.93
CA THR A 95 -8.36 2.61 8.97
C THR A 95 -9.02 1.71 7.93
N LEU A 96 -8.28 0.77 7.34
CA LEU A 96 -8.85 -0.16 6.35
C LEU A 96 -9.87 -1.12 6.98
N HIS A 97 -9.64 -1.53 8.23
CA HIS A 97 -10.58 -2.34 8.99
C HIS A 97 -11.91 -1.58 9.21
N LEU A 98 -11.82 -0.34 9.69
CA LEU A 98 -12.94 0.57 9.94
C LEU A 98 -13.73 0.91 8.68
N LEU A 99 -13.04 1.11 7.55
CA LEU A 99 -13.67 1.32 6.23
C LEU A 99 -14.32 0.04 5.65
N GLY A 100 -14.26 -1.07 6.38
CA GLY A 100 -14.90 -2.33 6.00
C GLY A 100 -14.19 -3.06 4.87
N PHE A 101 -12.87 -2.89 4.69
CA PHE A 101 -12.09 -3.70 3.73
C PHE A 101 -11.78 -5.10 4.24
N ALA A 102 -11.81 -5.31 5.56
CA ALA A 102 -11.65 -6.61 6.19
C ALA A 102 -12.97 -7.41 6.14
N GLN A 103 -13.34 -7.89 4.96
CA GLN A 103 -14.56 -8.68 4.74
C GLN A 103 -14.27 -10.17 4.64
N ARG A 104 -15.33 -10.99 4.51
CA ARG A 104 -15.20 -12.42 4.23
C ARG A 104 -14.29 -12.63 3.02
N ASN A 105 -13.17 -13.31 3.24
CA ASN A 105 -12.08 -13.63 2.30
C ASN A 105 -11.02 -12.54 2.06
N LEU A 106 -11.09 -11.39 2.72
CA LEU A 106 -10.05 -10.35 2.69
C LEU A 106 -9.39 -10.25 4.06
N ILE A 107 -8.08 -10.46 4.10
CA ILE A 107 -7.29 -10.38 5.33
C ILE A 107 -6.33 -9.21 5.21
N LEU A 108 -6.37 -8.31 6.18
CA LEU A 108 -5.37 -7.26 6.34
C LEU A 108 -4.09 -7.86 6.93
N SER A 109 -2.98 -7.69 6.23
CA SER A 109 -1.64 -8.06 6.69
C SER A 109 -0.75 -6.83 6.74
N THR A 110 0.03 -6.70 7.80
CA THR A 110 1.13 -5.74 7.90
C THR A 110 2.44 -6.46 7.56
N HIS A 111 3.42 -5.73 7.02
CA HIS A 111 4.80 -6.22 6.80
C HIS A 111 4.91 -7.51 5.97
N HIS A 112 4.00 -7.72 5.02
CA HIS A 112 3.99 -8.94 4.21
C HIS A 112 5.17 -8.98 3.23
N LEU A 113 5.95 -10.06 3.25
CA LEU A 113 7.06 -10.28 2.33
C LEU A 113 6.57 -10.93 1.04
N ILE A 114 6.70 -10.20 -0.07
CA ILE A 114 6.34 -10.68 -1.41
C ILE A 114 7.61 -11.09 -2.14
N PRO A 115 7.71 -12.32 -2.68
CA PRO A 115 8.84 -12.70 -3.51
C PRO A 115 8.89 -11.87 -4.79
N LEU A 116 10.02 -11.21 -5.02
CA LEU A 116 10.32 -10.36 -6.18
C LEU A 116 11.32 -11.09 -7.09
N THR A 117 10.95 -11.26 -8.36
CA THR A 117 11.88 -11.74 -9.38
C THR A 117 12.42 -10.56 -10.18
N ILE A 118 13.73 -10.38 -10.18
CA ILE A 118 14.40 -9.27 -10.86
C ILE A 118 15.75 -9.73 -11.39
N CYS A 119 16.11 -9.31 -12.61
CA CYS A 119 17.36 -9.73 -13.27
C CYS A 119 17.60 -11.25 -13.29
N GLY A 120 16.53 -12.05 -13.34
CA GLY A 120 16.60 -13.52 -13.29
C GLY A 120 16.86 -14.11 -11.91
N GLU A 121 17.04 -13.30 -10.87
CA GLU A 121 17.13 -13.76 -9.49
C GLU A 121 15.74 -13.88 -8.86
N HIS A 122 15.50 -14.95 -8.08
CA HIS A 122 14.22 -15.26 -7.42
C HIS A 122 14.27 -15.16 -5.89
N ASN A 123 15.42 -14.78 -5.32
CA ASN A 123 15.65 -14.70 -3.88
C ASN A 123 15.44 -13.28 -3.32
N ARG A 124 14.99 -12.33 -4.14
CA ARG A 124 14.68 -10.96 -3.71
C ARG A 124 13.26 -10.90 -3.18
N THR A 125 13.02 -9.93 -2.32
CA THR A 125 11.70 -9.72 -1.71
C THR A 125 11.36 -8.24 -1.71
N ALA A 126 10.07 -7.93 -1.68
CA ALA A 126 9.56 -6.60 -1.39
C ALA A 126 8.66 -6.72 -0.16
N GLN A 127 8.80 -5.80 0.80
CA GLN A 127 8.05 -5.85 2.04
C GLN A 127 7.00 -4.75 2.05
N THR A 128 5.73 -5.14 2.06
CA THR A 128 4.63 -4.16 2.06
C THR A 128 4.38 -3.62 3.46
N GLY A 129 4.11 -2.32 3.60
CA GLY A 129 3.63 -1.74 4.86
C GLY A 129 2.32 -2.39 5.34
N VAL A 130 1.27 -2.25 4.53
CA VAL A 130 -0.04 -2.90 4.71
C VAL A 130 -0.48 -3.50 3.37
N CYS A 131 -1.20 -4.63 3.40
CA CYS A 131 -1.81 -5.20 2.21
C CYS A 131 -3.12 -5.95 2.51
N LEU A 132 -3.99 -6.08 1.51
CA LEU A 132 -5.16 -6.96 1.57
C LEU A 132 -4.85 -8.26 0.84
N LEU A 133 -5.04 -9.38 1.52
CA LEU A 133 -4.90 -10.73 0.97
C LEU A 133 -6.28 -11.29 0.66
N HIS A 134 -6.55 -11.62 -0.60
CA HIS A 134 -7.78 -12.29 -1.00
C HIS A 134 -7.59 -13.80 -1.04
N ARG A 135 -8.39 -14.53 -0.25
CA ARG A 135 -8.37 -16.01 -0.12
C ARG A 135 -6.97 -16.58 0.08
N LEU A 136 -6.08 -15.85 0.77
CA LEU A 136 -4.68 -16.20 1.02
C LEU A 136 -3.81 -16.43 -0.25
N ASN A 137 -4.33 -16.15 -1.44
CA ASN A 137 -3.70 -16.52 -2.71
C ASN A 137 -3.44 -15.35 -3.65
N LEU A 138 -4.06 -14.19 -3.39
CA LEU A 138 -3.85 -12.98 -4.18
C LEU A 138 -3.61 -11.80 -3.23
N ILE A 139 -2.76 -10.89 -3.66
CA ILE A 139 -2.45 -9.64 -2.96
C ILE A 139 -3.19 -8.52 -3.70
N LEU A 140 -4.27 -8.03 -3.09
CA LEU A 140 -4.97 -6.83 -3.53
C LEU A 140 -4.32 -5.65 -2.78
N LEU A 141 -3.23 -5.12 -3.33
CA LEU A 141 -2.39 -4.21 -2.56
C LEU A 141 -3.07 -2.85 -2.35
N VAL A 142 -3.11 -2.41 -1.08
CA VAL A 142 -3.28 -1.02 -0.67
C VAL A 142 -2.04 -0.68 0.14
N LEU A 143 -1.10 0.01 -0.49
CA LEU A 143 0.11 0.42 0.18
C LEU A 143 -0.15 1.64 1.04
N VAL A 144 0.41 1.70 2.25
CA VAL A 144 0.57 2.98 2.96
C VAL A 144 2.03 3.08 3.32
N GLU A 145 2.75 3.93 2.60
CA GLU A 145 4.15 4.21 2.89
C GLU A 145 4.29 5.61 3.52
N GLY A 146 4.33 5.64 4.84
CA GLY A 146 4.60 6.84 5.63
C GLY A 146 6.09 7.02 5.91
N LYS A 147 6.91 7.19 4.86
CA LYS A 147 8.34 7.47 5.04
C LYS A 147 8.62 8.94 5.26
N THR A 148 8.36 9.38 6.47
CA THR A 148 8.91 10.63 7.00
C THR A 148 10.00 10.37 8.05
N LEU A 149 10.10 9.14 8.58
CA LEU A 149 10.95 8.80 9.74
C LEU A 149 12.11 7.84 9.41
N SER A 150 11.92 6.94 8.45
CA SER A 150 12.94 6.00 7.97
C SER A 150 13.78 6.70 6.91
N ASN A 151 15.09 6.84 7.14
CA ASN A 151 16.12 7.38 6.22
C ASN A 151 16.27 6.59 4.90
N THR A 152 15.26 5.84 4.47
CA THR A 152 15.24 5.17 3.18
C THR A 152 14.97 6.20 2.08
N THR A 153 15.91 6.27 1.16
CA THR A 153 16.20 7.47 0.35
C THR A 153 15.20 7.73 -0.78
N ASP A 154 14.19 6.86 -0.96
CA ASP A 154 13.21 7.01 -2.04
C ASP A 154 11.95 6.14 -1.82
N PRO A 155 10.89 6.65 -1.15
CA PRO A 155 9.63 5.92 -0.98
C PRO A 155 9.02 5.47 -2.32
N GLN A 156 9.02 6.36 -3.32
CA GLN A 156 8.45 6.07 -4.63
C GLN A 156 9.07 4.83 -5.27
N SER A 157 10.39 4.67 -5.17
CA SER A 157 11.08 3.49 -5.68
C SER A 157 10.64 2.18 -5.01
N GLN A 158 10.35 2.22 -3.72
CA GLN A 158 9.96 1.02 -2.97
C GLN A 158 8.50 0.65 -3.28
N VAL A 159 7.61 1.65 -3.32
CA VAL A 159 6.24 1.47 -3.82
C VAL A 159 6.21 0.77 -5.18
N ILE A 160 7.06 1.22 -6.11
CA ILE A 160 7.18 0.63 -7.44
C ILE A 160 7.64 -0.82 -7.35
N ALA A 161 8.67 -1.12 -6.54
CA ALA A 161 9.19 -2.47 -6.37
C ALA A 161 8.14 -3.42 -5.78
N GLU A 162 7.39 -2.96 -4.80
CA GLU A 162 6.31 -3.70 -4.15
C GLU A 162 5.13 -3.95 -5.11
N ALA A 163 4.78 -2.96 -5.93
CA ALA A 163 3.81 -3.12 -7.01
C ALA A 163 4.25 -4.17 -8.04
N ILE A 164 5.53 -4.16 -8.44
CA ILE A 164 6.08 -5.20 -9.34
C ILE A 164 6.01 -6.58 -8.68
N ALA A 165 6.41 -6.70 -7.42
CA ALA A 165 6.38 -7.96 -6.69
C ALA A 165 4.95 -8.51 -6.58
N ALA A 166 3.98 -7.67 -6.21
CA ALA A 166 2.57 -8.04 -6.12
C ALA A 166 2.02 -8.49 -7.47
N PHE A 167 2.36 -7.80 -8.56
CA PHE A 167 1.97 -8.19 -9.91
C PHE A 167 2.48 -9.59 -10.28
N GLN A 168 3.78 -9.83 -10.08
CA GLN A 168 4.42 -11.11 -10.36
C GLN A 168 3.84 -12.24 -9.51
N PHE A 169 3.60 -11.97 -8.23
CA PHE A 169 2.98 -12.92 -7.32
C PHE A 169 1.56 -13.28 -7.78
N ASN A 170 0.74 -12.27 -8.06
CA ASN A 170 -0.64 -12.47 -8.52
C ASN A 170 -0.70 -13.22 -9.85
N ASN A 171 0.14 -12.87 -10.81
CA ASN A 171 0.16 -13.56 -12.10
C ASN A 171 0.58 -15.01 -11.98
N ARG A 172 1.57 -15.34 -11.14
CA ARG A 172 1.92 -16.75 -10.86
C ARG A 172 0.72 -17.50 -10.29
N ARG A 173 0.05 -16.93 -9.29
CA ARG A 173 -1.12 -17.53 -8.65
C ARG A 173 -2.30 -17.68 -9.60
N ARG A 174 -2.49 -16.74 -10.53
CA ARG A 174 -3.49 -16.85 -11.59
C ARG A 174 -3.21 -18.06 -12.49
N VAL A 175 -1.97 -18.22 -12.94
CA VAL A 175 -1.56 -19.36 -13.76
C VAL A 175 -1.75 -20.68 -13.01
N ASP A 176 -1.37 -20.75 -11.73
CA ASP A 176 -1.58 -21.93 -10.88
C ASP A 176 -3.07 -22.30 -10.75
N LEU A 177 -3.95 -21.30 -10.80
CA LEU A 177 -5.41 -21.45 -10.78
C LEU A 177 -6.02 -21.67 -12.18
N GLY A 178 -5.21 -21.86 -13.22
CA GLY A 178 -5.66 -22.06 -14.60
C GLY A 178 -6.20 -20.80 -15.28
N GLN A 179 -5.95 -19.61 -14.71
CA GLN A 179 -6.36 -18.33 -15.26
C GLN A 179 -5.28 -17.73 -16.17
N HIS A 180 -5.70 -16.85 -17.08
CA HIS A 180 -4.76 -16.16 -17.97
C HIS A 180 -3.87 -15.17 -17.22
N HIS A 181 -2.59 -15.16 -17.61
CA HIS A 181 -1.62 -14.15 -17.26
C HIS A 181 -2.10 -12.77 -17.73
N LEU A 182 -2.01 -11.77 -16.86
CA LEU A 182 -2.32 -10.38 -17.21
C LEU A 182 -1.06 -9.72 -17.77
N ASN A 183 -1.17 -9.10 -18.95
CA ASN A 183 -0.03 -8.40 -19.59
C ASN A 183 0.10 -6.95 -19.13
N LEU A 184 -0.92 -6.42 -18.47
CA LEU A 184 -1.00 -5.07 -17.93
C LEU A 184 -1.72 -5.15 -16.60
N TRP A 185 -1.17 -4.47 -15.60
CA TRP A 185 -1.86 -4.23 -14.34
C TRP A 185 -1.76 -2.77 -13.95
N TRP A 186 -2.88 -2.28 -13.44
CA TRP A 186 -3.00 -0.95 -12.85
C TRP A 186 -2.90 -1.16 -11.36
N CYS A 187 -1.78 -0.76 -10.77
CA CYS A 187 -1.55 -0.87 -9.33
C CYS A 187 -2.01 0.42 -8.67
N LEU A 188 -2.85 0.30 -7.65
CA LEU A 188 -3.12 1.39 -6.72
C LEU A 188 -1.99 1.46 -5.68
N ALA A 189 -1.34 2.61 -5.53
CA ALA A 189 -0.53 2.89 -4.36
C ALA A 189 -1.00 4.15 -3.64
N LEU A 190 -1.17 4.02 -2.33
CA LEU A 190 -1.52 5.09 -1.40
C LEU A 190 -0.24 5.49 -0.64
N ARG A 191 0.03 6.79 -0.54
CA ARG A 191 1.12 7.33 0.27
C ARG A 191 0.51 8.28 1.29
N CYS A 192 0.42 7.87 2.55
CA CYS A 192 -0.03 8.75 3.62
C CYS A 192 1.18 9.55 4.14
N LEU A 193 1.27 10.83 3.78
CA LEU A 193 2.10 11.75 4.55
C LEU A 193 1.26 12.27 5.71
N ALA A 194 1.89 12.50 6.87
CA ALA A 194 1.23 13.01 8.07
C ALA A 194 0.46 14.34 7.87
N HIS A 195 0.63 15.00 6.72
CA HIS A 195 -0.13 16.19 6.34
C HIS A 195 -0.96 16.07 5.05
N ASP A 196 -0.77 15.06 4.19
CA ASP A 196 -1.55 14.89 2.95
C ASP A 196 -1.44 13.45 2.36
N PRO A 197 -2.54 12.80 1.96
CA PRO A 197 -2.48 11.54 1.21
C PRO A 197 -2.13 11.81 -0.27
N LEU A 198 -0.93 11.43 -0.70
CA LEU A 198 -0.53 11.43 -2.11
C LEU A 198 -0.81 10.04 -2.72
N PHE A 199 -1.40 9.98 -3.91
CA PHE A 199 -1.58 8.72 -4.64
C PHE A 199 -0.52 8.61 -5.73
N ILE A 200 0.17 7.46 -5.81
CA ILE A 200 1.17 7.21 -6.86
C ILE A 200 0.64 6.13 -7.79
N LEU A 201 0.55 6.45 -9.08
CA LEU A 201 0.25 5.49 -10.14
C LEU A 201 1.56 4.90 -10.66
N SER A 202 1.71 3.58 -10.59
CA SER A 202 2.74 2.87 -11.37
C SER A 202 2.06 2.02 -12.44
N ARG A 203 2.30 2.38 -13.71
CA ARG A 203 1.88 1.57 -14.86
C ARG A 203 3.01 0.61 -15.20
N LEU A 204 2.82 -0.66 -14.86
CA LEU A 204 3.80 -1.70 -15.17
C LEU A 204 3.34 -2.45 -16.43
N ARG A 205 4.12 -2.28 -17.50
CA ARG A 205 3.97 -3.06 -18.73
C ARG A 205 5.09 -4.08 -18.75
N SER A 206 4.77 -5.38 -18.79
CA SER A 206 5.81 -6.37 -19.08
C SER A 206 6.20 -6.21 -20.56
N SER A 207 7.46 -5.92 -20.81
CA SER A 207 8.07 -5.96 -22.15
C SER A 207 8.09 -7.39 -22.69
#